data_AF-G0Z052-F1
#
_entry.id   AF-G0Z052-F1
#
_cell.length_a   1.000
_cell.length_b   1.000
_cell.length_c   1.000
_cell.angle_alpha   90.00
_cell.angle_beta   90.00
_cell.angle_gamma   90.00
#
_symmetry.space_group_name_H-M   'P 1'
#
loop_
_entity.id
_entity.type
_entity.pdbx_description
1 polymer ?
#
loop_
_entity_poly.entity_id
_entity_poly.type
_entity_poly.pdbx_seq_one_letter_code
_entity_poly.pdbx_strand_id
1 'polypeptide(L)'
;PSVIILMAVFLSSPILCAHAIIGSMVGIAAGLTLGVPFELLYNGLASFNGVLGCMTIGGLFYVLTWQTHLLAIACAFFSSYSDQAFRNILAMVGLPAASWASTLTITLFLLRKNKQPKLYKLPVSTVSYPEESRKLYLQWTKPQSN
;
A
#
# COMPACT_ATOMS: atom_id res chain seq x y z
N PRO A 1 17.46 -0.37 -11.60
CA PRO A 1 17.14 -1.25 -10.44
C PRO A 1 15.62 -1.43 -10.22
N SER A 2 14.84 -0.35 -10.28
CA SER A 2 13.37 -0.37 -10.07
C SER A 2 12.60 -1.29 -11.02
N VAL A 3 12.96 -1.32 -12.30
CA VAL A 3 12.32 -2.22 -13.30
C VAL A 3 12.52 -3.70 -12.95
N ILE A 4 13.69 -4.06 -12.40
CA ILE A 4 13.99 -5.43 -11.99
C ILE A 4 13.10 -5.81 -10.79
N ILE A 5 12.93 -4.91 -9.83
CA ILE A 5 12.04 -5.10 -8.68
C ILE A 5 10.59 -5.23 -9.15
N LEU A 6 10.15 -4.37 -10.08
CA LEU A 6 8.80 -4.43 -10.63
C LEU A 6 8.55 -5.76 -11.35
N MET A 7 9.52 -6.24 -12.15
CA MET A 7 9.45 -7.54 -12.82
C MET A 7 9.40 -8.71 -11.82
N ALA A 8 10.19 -8.65 -10.74
CA ALA A 8 10.14 -9.65 -9.67
C ALA A 8 8.77 -9.67 -8.99
N VAL A 9 8.23 -8.50 -8.65
CA VAL A 9 6.88 -8.37 -8.05
C VAL A 9 5.81 -8.85 -9.02
N PHE A 10 5.92 -8.52 -10.31
CA PHE A 10 4.99 -8.99 -11.34
C PHE A 10 4.99 -10.52 -11.48
N LEU A 11 6.18 -11.14 -11.44
CA LEU A 11 6.32 -12.60 -11.49
C LEU A 11 5.69 -13.28 -10.27
N SER A 12 5.77 -12.64 -9.10
CA SER A 12 5.13 -13.12 -7.87
C SER A 12 3.62 -12.91 -7.88
N SER A 13 3.16 -11.70 -8.20
CA SER A 13 1.75 -11.30 -8.20
C SER A 13 1.52 -10.08 -9.11
N PRO A 14 0.83 -10.25 -10.25
CA PRO A 14 0.43 -9.14 -11.10
C PRO A 14 -0.43 -8.09 -10.37
N ILE A 15 -1.23 -8.50 -9.37
CA ILE A 15 -2.07 -7.58 -8.58
C ILE A 15 -1.21 -6.66 -7.72
N LEU A 16 -0.15 -7.18 -7.07
CA LEU A 16 0.78 -6.34 -6.32
C LEU A 16 1.53 -5.37 -7.24
N CYS A 17 1.92 -5.83 -8.42
CA CYS A 17 2.55 -4.97 -9.42
C CYS A 17 1.62 -3.81 -9.85
N ALA A 18 0.33 -4.08 -10.06
CA ALA A 18 -0.63 -3.03 -10.38
C ALA A 18 -0.76 -2.00 -9.23
N HIS A 19 -0.86 -2.45 -7.98
CA HIS A 19 -0.88 -1.55 -6.82
C HIS A 19 0.44 -0.80 -6.63
N ALA A 20 1.57 -1.37 -7.06
CA ALA A 20 2.84 -0.69 -7.07
C ALA A 20 2.82 0.57 -7.95
N ILE A 21 2.34 0.40 -9.18
CA ILE A 21 2.26 1.46 -10.17
C ILE A 21 1.27 2.53 -9.70
N ILE A 22 0.09 2.12 -9.24
CA ILE A 22 -0.93 3.03 -8.73
C ILE A 22 -0.42 3.81 -7.51
N GLY A 23 0.21 3.12 -6.54
CA GLY A 23 0.79 3.75 -5.37
C GLY A 23 1.88 4.76 -5.73
N SER A 24 2.69 4.47 -6.75
CA SER A 24 3.71 5.41 -7.25
C SER A 24 3.08 6.65 -7.88
N MET A 25 2.07 6.48 -8.75
CA MET A 25 1.35 7.59 -9.36
C MET A 25 0.68 8.49 -8.30
N VAL A 26 0.04 7.89 -7.31
CA VAL A 26 -0.60 8.62 -6.19
C VAL A 26 0.44 9.33 -5.34
N GLY A 27 1.58 8.68 -5.05
CA GLY A 27 2.66 9.30 -4.28
C GLY A 27 3.32 10.48 -5.00
N ILE A 28 3.51 10.38 -6.33
CA ILE A 28 3.97 11.49 -7.16
C ILE A 28 2.96 12.65 -7.11
N ALA A 29 1.67 12.37 -7.30
CA ALA A 29 0.63 13.39 -7.23
C ALA A 29 0.58 14.08 -5.85
N ALA A 30 0.75 13.31 -4.76
CA ALA A 30 0.85 13.85 -3.40
C ALA A 30 2.08 14.74 -3.22
N GLY A 31 3.24 14.30 -3.71
CA GLY A 31 4.49 15.09 -3.69
C GLY A 31 4.37 16.40 -4.46
N LEU A 32 3.74 16.38 -5.64
CA LEU A 32 3.46 17.59 -6.44
C LEU A 32 2.52 18.55 -5.70
N THR A 33 1.48 18.03 -5.05
CA THR A 33 0.53 18.85 -4.27
C THR A 33 1.21 19.55 -3.09
N LEU A 34 2.21 18.90 -2.49
CA LEU A 34 2.99 19.44 -1.38
C LEU A 34 4.14 20.36 -1.81
N GLY A 35 4.36 20.55 -3.11
CA GLY A 35 5.48 21.36 -3.62
C GLY A 35 6.86 20.77 -3.28
N VAL A 36 6.97 19.44 -3.20
CA VAL A 36 8.24 18.76 -2.91
C VAL A 36 9.25 19.04 -4.04
N PRO A 37 10.54 19.28 -3.73
CA PRO A 37 11.57 19.49 -4.76
C PRO A 37 11.60 18.37 -5.80
N PHE A 38 11.76 18.73 -7.07
CA PHE A 38 11.75 17.77 -8.18
C PHE A 38 12.82 16.68 -8.04
N GLU A 39 13.98 16.98 -7.43
CA GLU A 39 15.00 15.95 -7.18
C GLU A 39 14.48 14.80 -6.31
N LEU A 40 13.65 15.11 -5.30
CA LEU A 40 13.06 14.10 -4.42
C LEU A 40 11.95 13.29 -5.11
N LEU A 41 11.25 13.90 -6.06
CA LEU A 41 10.30 13.21 -6.92
C LEU A 41 11.00 12.26 -7.89
N TYR A 42 12.02 12.75 -8.61
CA TYR A 42 12.75 11.96 -9.60
C TYR A 42 13.53 10.81 -8.97
N ASN A 43 14.06 11.00 -7.76
CA ASN A 43 14.69 9.95 -6.98
C ASN A 43 13.67 8.94 -6.39
N GLY A 44 12.37 9.16 -6.59
CA GLY A 44 11.30 8.26 -6.14
C GLY A 44 11.01 8.29 -4.64
N LEU A 45 11.80 9.04 -3.86
CA LEU A 45 11.72 9.12 -2.40
C LEU A 45 10.34 9.58 -1.92
N ALA A 46 9.74 10.56 -2.59
CA ALA A 46 8.42 11.07 -2.25
C ALA A 46 7.27 10.06 -2.48
N SER A 47 7.50 9.01 -3.29
CA SER A 47 6.47 8.05 -3.70
C SER A 47 6.66 6.65 -3.09
N PHE A 48 7.86 6.31 -2.64
CA PHE A 48 8.22 4.98 -2.15
C PHE A 48 7.32 4.50 -1.00
N ASN A 49 7.07 5.35 0.00
CA ASN A 49 6.18 5.01 1.11
C ASN A 49 4.72 4.81 0.67
N GLY A 50 4.27 5.56 -0.35
CA GLY A 50 2.95 5.38 -0.97
C GLY A 50 2.81 4.03 -1.68
N VAL A 51 3.83 3.61 -2.42
CA VAL A 51 3.91 2.29 -3.08
C VAL A 51 3.76 1.15 -2.06
N LEU A 52 4.52 1.20 -0.96
CA LEU A 52 4.45 0.21 0.11
C LEU A 52 3.05 0.17 0.74
N GLY A 53 2.51 1.32 1.13
CA GLY A 53 1.15 1.42 1.68
C GLY A 53 0.09 0.83 0.75
N CYS A 54 0.19 1.10 -0.55
CA CYS A 54 -0.75 0.62 -1.55
C CYS A 54 -0.69 -0.91 -1.71
N MET A 55 0.51 -1.49 -1.83
CA MET A 55 0.69 -2.94 -1.96
C MET A 55 0.18 -3.69 -0.73
N THR A 56 0.49 -3.17 0.47
CA THR A 56 0.20 -3.84 1.72
C THR A 56 -1.31 -3.86 2.04
N ILE A 57 -2.00 -2.74 1.81
CA ILE A 57 -3.46 -2.67 2.01
C ILE A 57 -4.25 -3.21 0.81
N GLY A 58 -3.70 -3.10 -0.40
CA GLY A 58 -4.37 -3.45 -1.66
C GLY A 58 -4.34 -4.93 -2.03
N GLY A 59 -3.79 -5.81 -1.19
CA GLY A 59 -3.85 -7.25 -1.49
C GLY A 59 -3.17 -8.18 -0.50
N LEU A 60 -2.24 -7.69 0.34
CA LEU A 60 -1.57 -8.54 1.33
C LEU A 60 -2.46 -8.81 2.56
N PHE A 61 -2.90 -7.76 3.26
CA PHE A 61 -3.68 -7.93 4.51
C PHE A 61 -5.20 -7.85 4.32
N TYR A 62 -5.66 -7.42 3.15
CA TYR A 62 -7.08 -7.35 2.82
C TYR A 62 -7.35 -8.10 1.53
N VAL A 63 -8.51 -8.75 1.47
CA VAL A 63 -8.99 -9.35 0.23
C VAL A 63 -9.26 -8.25 -0.78
N LEU A 64 -8.79 -8.44 -2.02
CA LEU A 64 -9.02 -7.47 -3.09
C LEU A 64 -10.51 -7.40 -3.45
N THR A 65 -11.13 -6.27 -3.11
CA THR A 65 -12.47 -5.84 -3.48
C THR A 65 -12.40 -4.37 -3.91
N TRP A 66 -13.46 -3.86 -4.53
CA TRP A 66 -13.48 -2.44 -4.95
C TRP A 66 -13.30 -1.47 -3.77
N GLN A 67 -13.80 -1.84 -2.59
CA GLN A 67 -13.67 -1.01 -1.39
C GLN A 67 -12.25 -1.03 -0.83
N THR A 68 -11.59 -2.19 -0.82
CA THR A 68 -10.20 -2.29 -0.37
C THR A 68 -9.25 -1.63 -1.36
N HIS A 69 -9.59 -1.61 -2.65
CA HIS A 69 -8.84 -0.85 -3.65
C HIS A 69 -8.88 0.66 -3.37
N LEU A 70 -10.07 1.23 -3.12
CA LEU A 70 -10.19 2.64 -2.71
C LEU A 70 -9.44 2.93 -1.40
N LEU A 71 -9.49 1.98 -0.45
CA LEU A 71 -8.76 2.10 0.80
C LEU A 71 -7.24 2.07 0.59
N ALA A 72 -6.74 1.26 -0.35
CA ALA A 72 -5.33 1.19 -0.71
C ALA A 72 -4.83 2.50 -1.33
N ILE A 73 -5.64 3.14 -2.18
CA ILE A 73 -5.34 4.47 -2.74
C ILE A 73 -5.28 5.52 -1.61
N ALA A 74 -6.26 5.51 -0.69
CA ALA A 74 -6.26 6.40 0.46
C ALA A 74 -5.03 6.19 1.36
N CYS A 75 -4.62 4.93 1.57
CA CYS A 75 -3.42 4.57 2.32
C CYS A 75 -2.14 5.04 1.61
N ALA A 76 -2.06 4.93 0.29
CA ALA A 76 -0.93 5.42 -0.50
C ALA A 76 -0.76 6.94 -0.37
N PHE A 77 -1.87 7.67 -0.45
CA PHE A 77 -1.88 9.12 -0.28
C PHE A 77 -1.44 9.52 1.13
N PHE A 78 -2.02 8.92 2.17
CA PHE A 78 -1.67 9.21 3.55
C PHE A 78 -0.22 8.83 3.90
N SER A 79 0.27 7.70 3.36
CA SER A 79 1.66 7.27 3.54
C SER A 79 2.64 8.26 2.90
N SER A 80 2.32 8.79 1.72
CA SER A 80 3.17 9.78 1.03
C SER A 80 3.17 11.13 1.74
N TYR A 81 2.01 11.57 2.24
CA TYR A 81 1.91 12.78 3.06
C TYR A 81 2.69 12.64 4.38
N SER A 82 2.54 11.49 5.04
CA SER A 82 3.27 11.17 6.26
C SER A 82 4.77 11.12 6.01
N ASP A 83 5.22 10.61 4.86
CA ASP A 83 6.64 10.60 4.50
C ASP A 83 7.23 12.01 4.56
N GLN A 84 6.56 12.99 3.95
CA GLN A 84 7.04 14.37 3.97
C GLN A 84 7.06 14.97 5.40
N ALA A 85 6.07 14.64 6.23
CA ALA A 85 6.05 15.07 7.63
C ALA A 85 7.20 14.45 8.43
N PHE A 86 7.42 13.14 8.28
CA PHE A 86 8.52 12.42 8.94
C PHE A 86 9.87 12.91 8.46
N ARG A 87 10.04 13.22 7.17
CA ARG A 87 11.26 13.82 6.63
C ARG A 87 11.61 15.12 7.35
N ASN A 88 10.64 16.00 7.55
CA ASN A 88 10.87 17.27 8.23
C ASN A 88 11.22 17.07 9.71
N ILE A 89 10.54 16.15 10.40
CA ILE A 89 10.79 15.86 11.82
C ILE A 89 12.15 15.19 12.02
N LEU A 90 12.46 14.14 11.26
CA LEU A 90 13.70 13.39 11.41
C LEU A 90 14.92 14.16 10.88
N ALA A 91 14.73 15.10 9.95
CA ALA A 91 15.80 16.00 9.54
C ALA A 91 16.35 16.83 10.72
N MET A 92 15.53 17.17 11.71
CA MET A 92 15.99 17.87 12.93
C MET A 92 16.95 17.02 13.78
N VAL A 93 16.89 15.69 13.64
CA VAL A 93 17.73 14.72 14.38
C VAL A 93 18.79 14.10 13.45
N GLY A 94 18.88 14.54 12.19
CA GLY A 94 19.83 14.02 11.20
C GLY A 94 19.53 12.60 10.71
N LEU A 95 18.28 12.12 10.85
CA LEU A 95 17.87 10.77 10.46
C LEU A 95 17.04 10.77 9.16
N PRO A 96 17.14 9.72 8.32
CA PRO A 96 16.26 9.56 7.17
C PRO A 96 14.88 9.04 7.60
N ALA A 97 13.81 9.53 6.95
CA ALA A 97 12.44 9.05 7.20
C ALA A 97 12.25 7.54 6.88
N ALA A 98 13.07 7.00 5.97
CA ALA A 98 13.07 5.60 5.57
C ALA A 98 11.64 5.09 5.26
N SER A 99 11.23 3.95 5.80
CA SER A 99 9.88 3.40 5.64
C SER A 99 8.96 3.66 6.84
N TRP A 100 9.36 4.52 7.80
CA TRP A 100 8.59 4.75 9.03
C TRP A 100 7.17 5.25 8.74
N ALA A 101 7.03 6.15 7.76
CA ALA A 101 5.75 6.71 7.37
C ALA A 101 4.77 5.65 6.85
N SER A 102 5.22 4.75 5.96
CA SER A 102 4.38 3.64 5.47
C SER A 102 4.05 2.66 6.59
N THR A 103 5.02 2.27 7.43
CA THR A 103 4.78 1.30 8.52
C THR A 103 3.71 1.79 9.50
N LEU A 104 3.80 3.05 9.94
CA LEU A 104 2.83 3.63 10.87
C LEU A 104 1.46 3.81 10.21
N THR A 105 1.42 4.27 8.95
CA THR A 105 0.18 4.43 8.20
C THR A 105 -0.53 3.09 7.99
N ILE A 106 0.20 2.06 7.55
CA ILE A 106 -0.32 0.71 7.36
C ILE A 106 -0.85 0.18 8.69
N THR A 107 -0.08 0.32 9.77
CA THR A 107 -0.48 -0.16 11.10
C THR A 107 -1.78 0.51 11.55
N LEU A 108 -1.91 1.82 11.35
CA LEU A 108 -3.13 2.56 11.66
C LEU A 108 -4.34 2.03 10.86
N PHE A 109 -4.16 1.80 9.56
CA PHE A 109 -5.21 1.27 8.69
C PHE A 109 -5.58 -0.18 9.07
N LEU A 110 -4.61 -1.00 9.49
CA LEU A 110 -4.85 -2.36 9.96
C LEU A 110 -5.55 -2.41 11.32
N LEU A 111 -5.27 -1.46 12.22
CA LEU A 111 -5.90 -1.37 13.55
C LEU A 111 -7.35 -0.91 13.48
N ARG A 112 -7.76 -0.24 12.38
CA ARG A 112 -9.13 0.18 12.17
C ARG A 112 -10.06 -1.03 12.22
N LYS A 113 -10.95 -1.06 13.22
CA LYS A 113 -11.97 -2.11 13.34
C LYS A 113 -12.91 -2.06 12.13
N ASN A 114 -13.03 -3.19 11.43
CA ASN A 114 -13.99 -3.32 10.34
C ASN A 114 -15.40 -3.48 10.88
N LYS A 115 -16.20 -2.42 10.74
CA LYS A 115 -17.65 -2.47 10.93
C LYS A 115 -18.39 -2.87 9.64
N GLN A 116 -17.68 -2.94 8.51
CA GLN A 116 -18.26 -3.17 7.19
C GLN A 116 -18.05 -4.64 6.78
N PRO A 117 -19.11 -5.40 6.47
CA PRO A 117 -19.00 -6.81 6.10
C PRO A 117 -18.26 -7.06 4.77
N LYS A 118 -18.13 -6.01 3.94
CA LYS A 118 -17.49 -6.06 2.62
C LYS A 118 -15.98 -5.80 2.66
N LEU A 119 -15.43 -5.38 3.80
CA LEU A 119 -14.00 -5.21 4.00
C LEU A 119 -13.47 -6.40 4.79
N TYR A 120 -12.92 -7.40 4.11
CA TYR A 120 -12.44 -8.62 4.76
C TYR A 120 -10.93 -8.52 5.05
N LYS A 121 -10.59 -8.47 6.34
CA LYS A 121 -9.20 -8.48 6.79
C LYS A 121 -8.73 -9.92 6.95
N LEU A 122 -7.61 -10.26 6.35
CA LEU A 122 -7.03 -11.60 6.45
C LEU A 122 -6.29 -11.74 7.78
N PRO A 123 -6.42 -12.89 8.47
CA PRO A 123 -5.54 -13.21 9.58
C PRO A 123 -4.11 -13.38 9.06
N VAL A 124 -3.14 -12.88 9.84
CA VAL A 124 -1.72 -12.83 9.44
C VAL A 124 -1.17 -14.21 9.09
N SER A 125 -1.69 -15.28 9.69
CA SER A 125 -1.32 -16.67 9.40
C SER A 125 -1.69 -17.17 7.99
N THR A 126 -2.58 -16.46 7.29
CA THR A 126 -3.07 -16.83 5.95
C THR A 126 -2.65 -15.86 4.85
N VAL A 127 -1.82 -14.87 5.21
CA VAL A 127 -1.31 -13.87 4.26
C VAL A 127 -0.28 -14.53 3.34
N SER A 128 -0.58 -14.51 2.05
CA SER A 128 0.26 -15.02 0.97
C SER A 128 0.15 -14.02 -0.19
N TYR A 129 -0.16 -14.47 -1.41
CA TYR A 129 -0.41 -13.61 -2.55
C TYR A 129 -1.87 -13.14 -2.61
N PRO A 130 -2.15 -11.91 -3.09
CA PRO A 130 -3.52 -11.40 -3.22
C PRO A 130 -4.44 -12.32 -4.04
N GLU A 131 -3.90 -13.00 -5.04
CA GLU A 131 -4.61 -13.95 -5.90
C GLU A 131 -5.11 -15.16 -5.10
N GLU A 132 -4.28 -15.68 -4.20
CA GLU A 132 -4.62 -16.81 -3.34
C GLU A 132 -5.66 -16.40 -2.31
N SER A 133 -5.46 -15.25 -1.66
CA SER A 133 -6.43 -14.69 -0.72
C SER A 133 -7.80 -14.41 -1.37
N ARG A 134 -7.82 -13.97 -2.64
CA ARG A 134 -9.06 -13.79 -3.40
C ARG A 134 -9.72 -15.12 -3.76
N LYS A 135 -8.96 -16.15 -4.12
CA LYS A 135 -9.50 -17.51 -4.35
C LYS A 135 -10.15 -18.09 -3.09
N LEU A 136 -9.47 -17.98 -1.94
CA LEU A 136 -9.99 -18.41 -0.64
C LEU A 136 -11.29 -17.70 -0.29
N TYR A 137 -11.34 -16.38 -0.46
CA TYR A 137 -12.56 -15.60 -0.24
C TYR A 137 -13.72 -16.07 -1.14
N LEU A 138 -13.46 -16.28 -2.43
CA LEU A 138 -14.49 -16.76 -3.35
C LEU A 138 -15.01 -18.15 -2.95
N GLN A 139 -14.15 -19.04 -2.47
CA GLN A 139 -14.56 -20.36 -1.96
C GLN A 139 -15.48 -20.24 -0.73
N TRP A 140 -15.19 -19.33 0.20
CA TRP A 140 -16.04 -19.11 1.38
C TRP A 140 -17.38 -18.43 1.04
N THR A 141 -17.42 -17.63 -0.01
CA THR A 141 -18.66 -16.93 -0.43
C THR A 141 -19.57 -17.74 -1.35
N LYS A 142 -19.10 -18.89 -1.89
CA LYS A 142 -19.97 -19.78 -2.65
C LYS A 142 -21.01 -20.37 -1.69
N PRO A 143 -22.32 -20.31 -2.00
CA PRO A 143 -23.31 -21.01 -1.20
C PRO A 143 -22.97 -22.50 -1.20
N GLN A 144 -22.94 -23.13 -0.03
CA GLN A 144 -22.83 -24.58 0.04
C GLN A 144 -24.08 -25.16 -0.62
N SER A 145 -23.92 -25.78 -1.78
CA SER A 145 -24.98 -26.59 -2.39
C SER A 145 -25.15 -27.82 -1.50
N ASN A 146 -26.11 -27.74 -0.57
CA ASN A 146 -26.75 -28.91 0.02
C ASN A 146 -27.91 -29.36 -0.87
#